data_AF-W1XWK9-F1
#
_entry.id   AF-W1XWK9-F1
#
_cell.length_a   1.000
_cell.length_b   1.000
_cell.length_c   1.000
_cell.angle_alpha   90.00
_cell.angle_beta   90.00
_cell.angle_gamma   90.00
#
_symmetry.space_group_name_H-M   'P 1'
#
loop_
_entity.id
_entity.type
_entity.pdbx_description
1 polymer ?
#
loop_
_entity_poly.entity_id
_entity_poly.type
_entity_poly.pdbx_seq_one_letter_code
_entity_poly.pdbx_strand_id
1 'polypeptide(L)' 'MEEALNYYKDCYRIISYCLMTNHVHIQIEAKEKPINFYIGRINNFYAKNFNKKYNFIGHLFQSRYNAEIIEKDEYVLEVS' A
#
# COMPACT_ATOMS: atom_id res chain seq x y z
N MET A 1 -11.87 -4.62 2.79
CA MET A 1 -10.43 -4.26 2.89
C MET A 1 -9.63 -5.50 3.23
N GLU A 2 -10.05 -6.24 4.27
CA GLU A 2 -9.54 -7.58 4.58
C GLU A 2 -9.47 -8.52 3.36
N GLU A 3 -10.52 -8.60 2.54
CA GLU A 3 -10.49 -9.41 1.32
C GLU A 3 -9.37 -9.01 0.34
N ALA A 4 -9.10 -7.71 0.20
CA ALA A 4 -8.04 -7.21 -0.67
C ALA A 4 -6.65 -7.56 -0.13
N LEU A 5 -6.47 -7.49 1.19
CA LEU A 5 -5.25 -7.86 1.89
C LEU A 5 -5.02 -9.39 1.84
N ASN A 6 -6.08 -10.17 2.06
CA ASN A 6 -6.04 -11.62 2.09
C ASN A 6 -5.78 -12.27 0.72
N TYR A 7 -6.14 -11.60 -0.38
CA TYR A 7 -5.94 -12.12 -1.74
C TYR A 7 -4.47 -12.45 -2.06
N TYR A 8 -3.53 -11.71 -1.47
CA TYR A 8 -2.10 -11.93 -1.67
C TYR A 8 -1.35 -12.20 -0.36
N LYS A 9 -2.03 -12.70 0.68
CA LYS A 9 -1.44 -12.91 2.00
C LYS A 9 -0.15 -13.72 2.00
N ASP A 10 0.00 -14.64 1.05
CA ASP A 10 1.16 -15.52 0.95
C ASP A 10 2.28 -14.92 0.08
N CYS A 11 1.97 -13.91 -0.75
CA CYS A 11 2.92 -13.27 -1.66
C CYS A 11 3.63 -12.05 -1.05
N TYR A 12 3.07 -11.43 0.00
CA TYR A 12 3.61 -10.22 0.63
C TYR A 12 3.46 -10.25 2.14
N ARG A 13 4.37 -9.60 2.85
CA ARG A 13 4.28 -9.36 4.29
C ARG A 13 4.44 -7.88 4.58
N ILE A 14 3.45 -7.30 5.27
CA ILE A 14 3.56 -5.93 5.78
C ILE A 14 4.42 -5.96 7.04
N ILE A 15 5.50 -5.18 7.06
CA ILE A 15 6.42 -5.07 8.19
C ILE A 15 5.93 -3.95 9.13
N SER A 16 5.66 -2.79 8.56
CA SER A 16 5.19 -1.61 9.27
C SER A 16 4.39 -0.68 8.33
N TYR A 17 3.61 0.23 8.90
CA TYR A 17 2.92 1.27 8.14
C TYR A 17 2.73 2.53 8.98
N CYS A 18 2.72 3.69 8.32
CA CYS A 18 2.41 4.98 8.92
C CYS A 18 1.32 5.68 8.13
N LEU A 19 0.24 6.08 8.81
CA LEU A 19 -0.86 6.82 8.23
C LEU A 19 -0.68 8.30 8.55
N MET A 20 -0.45 9.11 7.53
CA MET A 20 -0.44 10.57 7.65
C MET A 20 -1.76 11.15 7.15
N THR A 21 -1.96 12.44 7.38
CA THR A 21 -3.19 13.15 6.95
C THR A 21 -3.35 13.21 5.44
N ASN A 22 -2.25 13.12 4.68
CA ASN A 22 -2.23 13.30 3.23
C ASN A 22 -1.56 12.14 2.45
N HIS A 23 -0.87 11.21 3.10
CA HIS A 23 -0.27 10.04 2.44
C HIS A 23 -0.04 8.89 3.43
N VAL A 24 0.43 7.76 2.91
CA VAL A 24 0.70 6.54 3.68
C VAL A 24 2.07 6.01 3.30
N HIS A 25 2.87 5.65 4.31
CA HIS A 25 4.10 4.89 4.15
C HIS A 25 3.86 3.44 4.54
N ILE A 26 4.36 2.50 3.74
CA ILE A 26 4.21 1.06 4.00
C ILE A 26 5.53 0.36 3.70
N GLN A 27 6.08 -0.32 4.69
CA GLN A 27 7.19 -1.23 4.49
C GLN A 27 6.64 -2.63 4.20
N ILE A 28 7.00 -3.18 3.05
CA ILE A 28 6.47 -4.44 2.57
C ILE A 28 7.60 -5.31 2.05
N GLU A 29 7.65 -6.54 2.55
CA GLU A 29 8.47 -7.61 2.01
C GLU A 29 7.69 -8.30 0.87
N ALA A 30 8.23 -8.28 -0.34
CA ALA A 30 7.67 -8.98 -1.49
C ALA A 30 8.37 -10.34 -1.68
N LYS A 31 7.59 -11.41 -1.84
CA LYS A 31 8.12 -12.78 -2.01
C LYS A 31 8.10 -13.22 -3.47
N GLU A 32 6.92 -13.55 -3.99
CA GLU A 32 6.77 -14.19 -5.31
C GLU A 32 6.37 -13.22 -6.43
N LYS A 33 5.80 -12.07 -6.07
CA LYS A 33 5.20 -11.14 -7.03
C LYS A 33 5.72 -9.72 -6.83
N PRO A 34 5.88 -8.93 -7.90
CA PRO A 34 6.27 -7.54 -7.79
C PRO A 34 5.27 -6.69 -6.99
N ILE A 35 5.76 -5.72 -6.21
CA ILE A 35 4.95 -4.95 -5.25
C ILE A 35 3.80 -4.14 -5.89
N ASN A 36 3.92 -3.80 -7.18
CA ASN A 36 2.92 -3.03 -7.93
C ASN A 36 1.54 -3.72 -7.93
N PHE A 37 1.48 -5.06 -7.94
CA PHE A 37 0.23 -5.81 -7.89
C PHE A 37 -0.50 -5.64 -6.55
N TYR A 38 0.26 -5.60 -5.46
CA TYR A 38 -0.28 -5.42 -4.11
C TYR A 38 -0.78 -4.00 -3.90
N ILE A 39 0.07 -3.01 -4.18
CA ILE A 39 -0.26 -1.58 -4.01
C ILE A 39 -1.40 -1.16 -4.93
N GLY A 40 -1.43 -1.63 -6.17
CA GLY A 40 -2.53 -1.36 -7.10
C GLY A 40 -3.88 -1.88 -6.58
N ARG A 41 -3.92 -3.09 -6.02
CA ARG A 41 -5.14 -3.68 -5.46
C ARG A 41 -5.62 -2.92 -4.22
N ILE A 42 -4.72 -2.61 -3.30
CA ILE A 42 -5.03 -1.86 -2.08
C ILE A 42 -5.54 -0.47 -2.40
N ASN A 43 -4.83 0.29 -3.23
CA ASN A 43 -5.23 1.63 -3.62
C ASN A 43 -6.58 1.63 -4.34
N ASN A 44 -6.81 0.68 -5.26
CA ASN A 44 -8.10 0.58 -5.95
C ASN A 44 -9.26 0.29 -4.99
N PHE A 45 -9.06 -0.67 -4.07
CA PHE A 45 -10.06 -1.01 -3.08
C PHE A 45 -10.36 0.17 -2.16
N TYR A 46 -9.32 0.82 -1.63
CA TYR A 46 -9.47 1.99 -0.77
C TYR A 46 -10.19 3.14 -1.47
N ALA A 47 -9.77 3.51 -2.68
CA ALA A 47 -10.38 4.59 -3.46
C ALA A 47 -11.86 4.34 -3.74
N LYS A 48 -12.23 3.12 -4.15
CA LYS A 48 -13.63 2.76 -4.36
C LYS A 48 -14.48 2.87 -3.09
N ASN A 49 -13.96 2.38 -1.97
CA ASN A 49 -14.68 2.41 -0.71
C ASN A 49 -14.83 3.83 -0.16
N PHE A 50 -13.77 4.64 -0.24
CA PHE A 50 -13.81 6.05 0.13
C PHE A 50 -14.81 6.82 -0.73
N ASN A 51 -14.71 6.69 -2.07
CA ASN A 51 -15.61 7.38 -2.98
C ASN A 51 -17.07 7.01 -2.74
N LYS A 52 -17.36 5.73 -2.52
CA LYS A 52 -18.70 5.25 -2.16
C LYS A 52 -19.17 5.78 -0.81
N LYS A 53 -18.29 5.79 0.21
CA LYS A 53 -18.63 6.23 1.57
C LYS A 53 -18.96 7.72 1.63
N TYR A 54 -18.24 8.53 0.88
CA TYR A 54 -18.34 9.99 0.92
C TYR A 54 -19.04 10.60 -0.30
N ASN A 55 -19.61 9.78 -1.20
CA ASN A 55 -20.14 10.21 -2.50
C ASN A 55 -19.17 11.10 -3.30
N PHE A 56 -17.87 10.84 -3.17
CA PHE A 56 -16.84 11.59 -3.88
C PHE A 56 -16.72 11.10 -5.33
N ILE A 57 -16.68 12.04 -6.28
CA ILE A 57 -16.55 11.78 -7.72
C ILE A 57 -15.16 12.22 -8.17
N GLY A 58 -14.40 11.28 -8.73
CA GLY A 58 -13.07 11.55 -9.29
C GLY A 58 -11.98 10.67 -8.71
N HIS A 59 -10.73 11.05 -9.00
CA HIS A 59 -9.53 10.36 -8.53
C HIS A 59 -9.25 10.74 -7.07
N LEU A 60 -9.14 9.73 -6.20
CA LEU A 60 -8.84 9.96 -4.79
C LEU A 60 -7.36 10.27 -4.55
N PHE A 61 -6.47 9.50 -5.20
CA PHE A 61 -5.03 9.69 -5.07
C PHE A 61 -4.54 10.71 -6.10
N GLN A 62 -3.71 11.64 -5.64
CA GLN A 62 -3.15 12.70 -6.47
C GLN A 62 -2.13 12.18 -7.51
N SER A 63 -1.37 11.13 -7.16
CA SER A 63 -0.26 10.61 -7.96
C SER A 63 -0.11 9.10 -7.81
N ARG A 64 0.75 8.50 -8.65
CA ARG A 64 1.22 7.11 -8.49
C ARG A 64 1.97 6.93 -7.17
N TYR A 65 2.05 5.69 -6.70
CA TYR A 65 2.93 5.34 -5.59
C TYR A 65 4.41 5.49 -5.99
N ASN A 66 5.22 5.80 -4.99
CA ASN A 66 6.68 5.75 -5.07
C ASN A 66 7.18 4.56 -4.24
N ALA A 67 8.29 3.97 -4.65
CA ALA A 67 8.91 2.85 -3.94
C ALA A 67 10.43 2.91 -4.06
N GLU A 68 11.10 2.53 -2.99
CA GLU A 68 12.54 2.40 -2.88
C GLU A 68 12.84 1.01 -2.31
N ILE A 69 13.87 0.34 -2.82
CA ILE A 69 14.26 -1.00 -2.38
C ILE A 69 15.17 -0.87 -1.16
N ILE A 70 14.84 -1.60 -0.09
CA ILE A 70 15.67 -1.68 1.11
C ILE A 70 16.42 -3.02 1.04
N GLU A 71 17.73 -2.97 0.83
CA GLU A 71 18.56 -4.18 0.68
C GLU A 71 19.22 -4.66 1.98
N LYS A 72 19.36 -3.78 2.98
CA LYS A 72 19.98 -4.11 4.28
C LYS A 72 19.00 -3.90 5.42
N ASP A 73 18.94 -4.88 6.32
CA ASP A 73 18.08 -4.86 7.51
C ASP A 73 18.33 -3.64 8.41
N GLU A 74 19.56 -3.11 8.42
CA GLU A 74 19.94 -1.92 9.20
C GLU A 74 19.18 -0.66 8.78
N TYR A 75 18.75 -0.54 7.52
CA TYR A 75 18.01 0.62 7.01
C TYR A 75 16.50 0.55 7.25
N VAL A 76 15.98 -0.59 7.73
CA VAL A 76 14.54 -0.79 7.97
C VAL A 76 14.01 0.16 9.06
N LEU A 77 14.88 0.58 9.99
CA LEU A 77 14.54 1.54 11.05
C LEU A 77 14.68 3.01 10.62
N GLU A 78 15.42 3.29 9.54
CA GLU A 78 15.70 4.66 9.09
C GLU A 78 14.65 5.19 8.08
N VAL A 79 13.84 4.30 7.52
CA VAL A 79 12.82 4.61 6.50
C VAL A 79 11.42 4.76 7.12
N SER A 80 10.86 5.97 7.09
CA SER A 80 9.45 6.25 7.46
C SER A 80 8.92 7.51 6.78
#